data_AF-A0A7Z9MUJ5-F1
#
_entry.id   AF-A0A7Z9MUJ5-F1
#
_cell.length_a   1.000
_cell.length_b   1.000
_cell.length_c   1.000
_cell.angle_alpha   90.00
_cell.angle_beta   90.00
_cell.angle_gamma   90.00
#
_symmetry.space_group_name_H-M   'P 1'
#
loop_
_entity.id
_entity.type
_entity.pdbx_description
1 polymer ?
#
loop_
_entity_poly.entity_id
_entity_poly.type
_entity_poly.pdbx_seq_one_letter_code
_entity_poly.pdbx_strand_id
1 'polypeptide(L)'
;MKTLKALILAAVCSSFLVTTSFAEEFGTKEEAAALLERAVALVRIDKNRALDLFTSGEGGLIQKDLYVFCFAPDGTVIAHPNIVG
;
A
#
# COMPACT_ATOMS: atom_id res chain seq x y z
N MET A 1 -14.48 -38.81 23.53
CA MET A 1 -14.13 -37.41 23.83
C MET A 1 -13.04 -36.83 22.93
N LYS A 2 -12.00 -37.59 22.54
CA LYS A 2 -10.91 -37.08 21.68
C LYS A 2 -11.38 -36.73 20.26
N THR A 3 -12.27 -37.55 19.69
CA THR A 3 -12.89 -37.35 18.37
C THR A 3 -13.87 -36.18 18.33
N LEU A 4 -14.65 -35.99 19.40
CA LEU A 4 -15.58 -34.86 19.53
C LEU A 4 -14.85 -33.51 19.67
N LYS A 5 -13.73 -33.48 20.42
CA LYS A 5 -12.86 -32.30 20.51
C LYS A 5 -12.17 -31.98 19.17
N ALA A 6 -11.76 -33.00 18.41
CA ALA A 6 -11.18 -32.82 17.08
C ALA A 6 -12.20 -32.26 16.07
N LEU A 7 -13.47 -32.69 16.15
CA LEU A 7 -14.55 -32.18 15.30
C LEU A 7 -14.89 -30.71 15.61
N ILE A 8 -14.89 -30.33 16.89
CA ILE A 8 -15.14 -28.94 17.32
C ILE A 8 -13.98 -28.03 16.88
N LEU A 9 -12.73 -28.50 16.98
CA LEU A 9 -11.57 -27.73 16.55
C LEU A 9 -11.53 -27.52 15.03
N ALA A 10 -11.93 -28.53 14.25
CA ALA A 10 -12.03 -28.42 12.78
C ALA A 10 -13.13 -27.44 12.34
N ALA A 11 -14.29 -27.45 13.03
CA ALA A 11 -15.41 -26.55 12.71
C ALA A 11 -15.08 -25.07 12.98
N VAL A 12 -14.32 -24.76 14.05
CA VAL A 12 -13.89 -23.39 14.38
C VAL A 12 -12.87 -22.84 13.38
N CYS A 13 -12.02 -23.69 12.81
CA CYS A 13 -11.07 -23.29 11.76
C CYS A 13 -11.75 -22.96 10.42
N SER A 14 -12.87 -23.63 10.08
CA SER A 14 -13.58 -23.38 8.81
C SER A 14 -14.38 -22.07 8.80
N SER A 15 -14.76 -21.52 9.95
CA SER A 15 -15.53 -20.28 10.04
C SER A 15 -14.73 -18.99 9.81
N PHE A 16 -13.40 -19.07 9.66
CA PHE A 16 -12.54 -17.87 9.56
C PHE A 16 -12.14 -17.48 8.13
N LEU A 17 -12.62 -18.17 7.09
CA LEU A 17 -12.05 -18.09 5.74
C LEU A 17 -12.94 -17.47 4.65
N VAL A 18 -13.96 -16.69 5.01
CA VAL A 18 -14.76 -15.95 4.01
C VAL A 18 -14.68 -14.46 4.24
N THR A 19 -13.48 -13.90 4.05
CA THR A 19 -13.37 -12.48 3.68
C THR A 19 -13.70 -12.40 2.19
N THR A 20 -14.90 -11.94 1.86
CA THR A 20 -15.25 -11.61 0.47
C THR A 20 -14.31 -10.49 0.02
N SER A 21 -13.29 -10.83 -0.76
CA SER A 21 -12.43 -9.83 -1.38
C SER A 21 -13.23 -9.18 -2.49
N PHE A 22 -13.95 -8.10 -2.17
CA PHE A 22 -14.37 -7.17 -3.20
C PHE A 22 -13.08 -6.60 -3.79
N ALA A 23 -12.83 -6.85 -5.07
CA ALA A 23 -11.74 -6.21 -5.79
C ALA A 23 -12.08 -4.71 -5.83
N GLU A 24 -11.57 -3.96 -4.85
CA GLU A 24 -11.77 -2.53 -4.77
C GLU A 24 -10.85 -1.90 -5.81
N GLU A 25 -11.46 -1.40 -6.89
CA GLU A 25 -10.77 -0.90 -8.08
C GLU A 25 -9.94 0.36 -7.80
N PHE A 26 -10.34 1.15 -6.78
CA PHE A 26 -9.72 2.42 -6.42
C PHE A 26 -9.33 2.47 -4.94
N GLY A 27 -8.36 3.33 -4.65
CA GLY A 27 -7.89 3.64 -3.31
C GLY A 27 -8.92 4.41 -2.49
N THR A 28 -8.94 4.15 -1.19
CA THR A 28 -9.75 4.91 -0.24
C THR A 28 -9.01 6.17 0.23
N LYS A 29 -9.74 7.09 0.85
CA LYS A 29 -9.15 8.28 1.48
C LYS A 29 -8.13 7.90 2.56
N GLU A 30 -8.43 6.87 3.35
CA GLU A 30 -7.61 6.38 4.44
C GLU A 30 -6.31 5.76 3.92
N GLU A 31 -6.39 5.00 2.82
CA GLU A 31 -5.21 4.45 2.13
C GLU A 31 -4.32 5.55 1.56
N ALA A 32 -4.91 6.59 0.97
CA ALA A 32 -4.17 7.74 0.45
C ALA A 32 -3.48 8.54 1.57
N ALA A 33 -4.16 8.77 2.69
CA ALA A 33 -3.57 9.42 3.86
C ALA A 33 -2.39 8.62 4.43
N ALA A 34 -2.56 7.30 4.57
CA ALA A 34 -1.49 6.41 5.03
C ALA A 34 -0.29 6.39 4.06
N LEU A 35 -0.53 6.42 2.75
CA LEU A 35 0.53 6.52 1.74
C LEU A 35 1.30 7.85 1.87
N LEU A 36 0.60 8.97 2.07
CA LEU A 36 1.21 10.28 2.27
C LEU A 36 2.07 10.32 3.53
N GLU A 37 1.60 9.77 4.65
CA GLU A 37 2.38 9.71 5.90
C GLU A 37 3.68 8.92 5.71
N ARG A 38 3.63 7.79 5.00
CA ARG A 38 4.82 7.02 4.65
C ARG A 38 5.77 7.81 3.75
N ALA A 39 5.24 8.49 2.74
CA ALA A 39 6.04 9.33 1.84
C ALA A 39 6.79 10.43 2.61
N VAL A 40 6.09 11.13 3.52
CA VAL A 40 6.69 12.16 4.38
C VAL A 40 7.77 11.57 5.28
N ALA A 41 7.54 10.39 5.86
CA ALA A 41 8.54 9.72 6.68
C ALA A 41 9.82 9.37 5.88
N LEU A 42 9.68 8.86 4.65
CA LEU A 42 10.80 8.54 3.77
C LEU A 42 11.61 9.79 3.41
N VAL A 43 10.93 10.89 3.05
CA VAL A 43 11.59 12.18 2.73
C VAL A 43 12.38 12.72 3.92
N ARG A 44 11.86 12.57 5.14
CA ARG A 44 12.55 13.01 6.37
C ARG A 44 13.82 12.21 6.66
N ILE A 45 13.92 10.98 6.18
CA ILE A 45 15.10 10.13 6.34
C ILE A 45 16.14 10.46 5.26
N ASP A 46 15.73 10.37 4.00
CA ASP A 46 16.59 10.64 2.85
C ASP A 46 15.73 11.05 1.65
N LYS A 47 15.83 12.32 1.28
CA LYS A 47 15.06 12.89 0.18
C LYS A 47 15.37 12.24 -1.16
N ASN A 48 16.63 11.99 -1.49
CA ASN A 48 17.01 11.49 -2.81
C ASN A 48 16.52 10.05 -2.96
N ARG A 49 16.75 9.23 -1.93
CA ARG A 49 16.23 7.87 -1.89
C ARG A 49 14.70 7.84 -1.95
N ALA A 50 14.01 8.78 -1.30
CA ALA A 50 12.55 8.85 -1.36
C ALA A 50 12.04 9.11 -2.78
N LEU A 51 12.65 10.03 -3.53
CA LEU A 51 12.28 10.31 -4.92
C LEU A 51 12.47 9.09 -5.84
N ASP A 52 13.56 8.33 -5.64
CA ASP A 52 13.80 7.07 -6.36
C ASP A 52 12.73 6.01 -6.04
N LEU A 53 12.34 5.91 -4.77
CA LEU A 53 11.28 4.99 -4.32
C LEU A 53 9.91 5.40 -4.85
N PHE A 54 9.59 6.69 -4.92
CA PHE A 54 8.34 7.17 -5.51
C PHE A 54 8.26 6.89 -7.02
N THR A 55 9.40 6.96 -7.70
CA THR A 55 9.50 6.67 -9.14
C THR A 55 9.42 5.17 -9.41
N SER A 56 10.09 4.34 -8.62
CA SER A 56 10.07 2.88 -8.80
C SER A 56 8.80 2.22 -8.26
N GLY A 57 8.12 2.85 -7.30
CA GLY A 57 6.98 2.28 -6.57
C GLY A 57 7.37 1.23 -5.52
N GLU A 58 8.66 0.98 -5.31
CA GLU A 58 9.16 0.01 -4.33
C GLU A 58 8.73 0.37 -2.90
N GLY A 59 8.66 -0.65 -2.03
CA GLY A 59 8.25 -0.45 -0.63
C GLY A 59 6.74 -0.21 -0.44
N GLY A 60 5.92 -0.59 -1.41
CA GLY A 60 4.45 -0.46 -1.32
C GLY A 60 3.97 0.99 -1.51
N LEU A 61 4.67 1.74 -2.36
CA LEU A 61 4.35 3.14 -2.67
C LEU A 61 3.41 3.28 -3.87
N ILE A 62 3.01 2.15 -4.47
CA ILE A 62 1.89 2.02 -5.40
C ILE A 62 0.87 1.06 -4.79
N GLN A 63 -0.36 1.52 -4.56
CA GLN A 63 -1.47 0.70 -4.08
C GLN A 63 -2.71 1.04 -4.89
N LYS A 64 -3.26 0.07 -5.63
CA LYS A 64 -4.37 0.29 -6.57
C LYS A 64 -3.99 1.42 -7.55
N ASP A 65 -4.75 2.51 -7.58
CA ASP A 65 -4.49 3.72 -8.36
C ASP A 65 -3.70 4.81 -7.59
N LEU A 66 -3.37 4.59 -6.32
CA LEU A 66 -2.64 5.54 -5.48
C LEU A 66 -1.13 5.40 -5.66
N TYR A 67 -0.47 6.52 -5.93
CA TYR A 67 0.99 6.63 -5.98
C TYR A 67 1.44 8.04 -5.60
N VAL A 68 2.72 8.19 -5.27
CA VAL A 68 3.33 9.47 -4.92
C VAL A 68 3.91 10.11 -6.18
N PHE A 69 3.64 11.39 -6.40
CA PHE A 69 4.28 12.20 -7.43
C PHE A 69 4.82 13.49 -6.82
N CYS A 70 5.91 14.01 -7.38
CA CYS A 70 6.57 15.21 -6.87
C CYS A 70 6.97 16.13 -8.03
N PHE A 71 6.76 17.43 -7.82
CA PHE A 71 7.16 18.49 -8.73
C PHE A 71 8.20 19.40 -8.09
N ALA A 72 9.14 19.90 -8.89
CA ALA A 72 9.99 21.02 -8.51
C ALA A 72 9.22 22.35 -8.61
N PRO A 73 9.70 23.45 -7.99
CA PRO A 73 9.02 24.75 -8.02
C PRO A 73 8.79 25.33 -9.42
N ASP A 74 9.59 24.93 -10.41
CA ASP A 74 9.46 25.31 -11.82
C ASP A 74 8.48 24.42 -12.61
N GLY A 75 7.87 23.42 -11.96
CA GLY A 75 6.91 22.50 -12.56
C GLY A 75 7.53 21.25 -13.17
N THR A 76 8.86 21.07 -13.10
CA THR A 76 9.51 19.83 -13.55
C THR A 76 9.06 18.63 -12.71
N VAL A 77 8.78 17.50 -13.36
CA VAL A 77 8.40 16.27 -12.66
C VAL A 77 9.65 15.57 -12.17
N ILE A 78 9.83 15.53 -10.84
CA ILE A 78 11.04 14.98 -10.21
C ILE A 78 10.82 13.58 -9.63
N ALA A 79 9.58 13.14 -9.49
CA ALA A 79 9.24 11.75 -9.21
C ALA A 79 7.83 11.44 -9.72
N HIS A 80 7.71 10.40 -10.52
CA HIS A 80 6.43 9.84 -10.98
C HIS A 80 6.71 8.48 -11.62
N PRO A 81 5.86 7.46 -11.44
CA PRO A 81 6.13 6.10 -11.93
C PRO A 81 6.40 5.98 -13.44
N ASN A 82 5.78 6.86 -14.24
CA ASN A 82 5.82 6.76 -15.70
C ASN A 82 6.39 8.01 -16.41
N ILE A 83 6.68 9.10 -15.69
CA ILE A 83 6.98 10.41 -16.30
C ILE A 83 7.97 11.18 -15.45
N VAL A 84 9.25 11.14 -15.79
CA VAL A 84 10.28 11.99 -15.16
C VAL A 84 10.84 12.92 -16.23
N GLY A 85 10.91 14.23 -15.97
CA GLY A 85 11.33 15.23 -16.95
C GLY A 85 10.83 16.64 -16.66
#